data_AF-A0A967EID8-F1
#
_entry.id   AF-A0A967EID8-F1
#
_cell.length_a   1.000
_cell.length_b   1.000
_cell.length_c   1.000
_cell.angle_alpha   90.00
_cell.angle_beta   90.00
_cell.angle_gamma   90.00
#
_symmetry.space_group_name_H-M   'P 1'
#
loop_
_entity.id
_entity.type
_entity.pdbx_description
1 polymer ?
#
loop_
_entity_poly.entity_id
_entity_poly.type
_entity_poly.pdbx_seq_one_letter_code
_entity_poly.pdbx_strand_id
1 'polypeptide(L)'
;MISAALFELEPMDLLRDLEFWKYVSIPFVAGIVGWATNWVAIKLTFLPLEFRGIRPFLGWQGIIPSKAGKMAGIFAESTMFRLGTLGEIFRHMDPEVMANHITEVIEPRLDGYTDEIMFYGGNGSLWRALPSMVKSRIYSGVHEEMPALVHDLMHEVGEQIEDLVDFKHMLVTLLEGDKDLLNRLFLESGEEEFKFIVRSGLYFGFIFGLVQLAVWIFYKGWWVLPFFGGLVGYATNWIAINLIFRPLHPKRIDLQSLNAVSHLSIADFRSLGIVSKLPLAFISANRANSSTRTFVRFSRLALAVNKS
;
A
#
# COMPACT_ATOMS: atom_id res chain seq x y z
N MET A 1 -50.23 6.54 37.19
CA MET A 1 -51.06 7.24 36.19
C MET A 1 -50.29 7.73 34.95
N ILE A 2 -48.99 7.43 34.77
CA ILE A 2 -48.20 7.87 33.60
C ILE A 2 -48.37 6.93 32.38
N SER A 3 -49.00 5.77 32.54
CA SER A 3 -49.14 4.77 31.48
C SER A 3 -50.32 4.98 30.51
N ALA A 4 -51.20 5.96 30.76
CA ALA A 4 -52.40 6.17 29.94
C ALA A 4 -52.37 7.44 29.08
N ALA A 5 -51.44 8.37 29.34
CA ALA A 5 -51.33 9.64 28.61
C ALA A 5 -50.40 9.58 27.38
N LEU A 6 -49.83 8.41 27.08
CA LEU A 6 -48.89 8.19 25.97
C LEU A 6 -49.56 7.63 24.70
N PHE A 7 -50.90 7.49 24.69
CA PHE A 7 -51.65 6.84 23.61
C PHE A 7 -52.51 7.80 22.77
N GLU A 8 -52.53 9.10 23.07
CA GLU A 8 -53.25 10.13 22.28
C GLU A 8 -52.31 11.27 21.88
N LEU A 9 -51.25 10.96 21.15
CA LEU A 9 -50.48 11.98 20.44
C LEU A 9 -50.62 11.72 18.95
N GLU A 10 -51.32 12.62 18.25
CA GLU A 10 -51.39 12.58 16.80
C GLU A 10 -49.96 12.58 16.21
N PRO A 11 -49.67 11.73 15.21
CA PRO A 11 -48.34 11.70 14.58
C PRO A 11 -47.98 13.03 13.88
N MET A 12 -48.95 13.95 13.73
CA MET A 12 -48.81 15.27 13.11
C MET A 12 -48.15 16.32 14.02
N ASP A 13 -48.27 16.21 15.36
CA ASP A 13 -47.66 17.16 16.30
C ASP A 13 -46.18 16.84 16.59
N LEU A 14 -45.80 15.57 16.50
CA LEU A 14 -44.41 15.12 16.66
C LEU A 14 -43.46 15.70 15.60
N LEU A 15 -43.98 16.02 14.41
CA LEU A 15 -43.22 16.58 13.28
C LEU A 15 -43.01 18.11 13.38
N ARG A 16 -43.77 18.81 14.23
CA ARG A 16 -43.66 20.27 14.44
C ARG A 16 -42.74 20.64 15.61
N ASP A 17 -42.37 19.70 16.46
CA ASP A 17 -41.47 19.94 17.57
C ASP A 17 -40.02 20.06 17.11
N LEU A 18 -39.42 21.23 17.37
CA LEU A 18 -38.00 21.51 17.11
C LEU A 18 -37.08 20.49 17.80
N GLU A 19 -37.55 19.86 18.87
CA GLU A 19 -36.81 18.82 19.61
C GLU A 19 -36.73 17.50 18.86
N PHE A 20 -37.77 17.10 18.14
CA PHE A 20 -37.75 15.88 17.31
C PHE A 20 -36.68 15.97 16.22
N TRP A 21 -36.64 17.09 15.51
CA TRP A 21 -35.63 17.36 14.48
C TRP A 21 -34.21 17.43 15.06
N LYS A 22 -34.04 17.93 16.29
CA LYS A 22 -32.74 17.88 17.00
C LYS A 22 -32.30 16.43 17.23
N TYR A 23 -33.16 15.57 17.77
CA TYR A 23 -32.81 14.18 18.04
C TYR A 23 -32.51 13.40 16.76
N VAL A 24 -33.32 13.58 15.71
CA VAL A 24 -33.10 12.94 14.41
C VAL A 24 -31.79 13.42 13.79
N SER A 25 -31.39 14.69 13.95
CA SER A 25 -30.16 15.21 13.36
C SER A 25 -28.86 14.60 13.94
N ILE A 26 -28.88 14.13 15.19
CA ILE A 26 -27.69 13.58 15.89
C ILE A 26 -27.00 12.46 15.09
N PRO A 27 -27.67 11.37 14.69
CA PRO A 27 -27.04 10.30 13.92
C PRO A 27 -26.54 10.72 12.55
N PHE A 28 -27.23 11.65 11.87
CA PHE A 28 -26.75 12.15 10.57
C PHE A 28 -25.50 13.01 10.71
N VAL A 29 -25.45 13.89 11.71
CA VAL A 29 -24.26 14.69 12.00
C VAL A 29 -23.09 13.79 12.38
N ALA A 30 -23.32 12.78 13.23
CA ALA A 30 -22.30 11.81 13.61
C ALA A 30 -21.77 11.03 12.38
N GLY A 31 -22.66 10.64 11.45
CA GLY A 31 -22.28 10.04 10.17
C GLY A 31 -21.39 10.95 9.32
N ILE A 32 -21.79 12.21 9.12
CA ILE A 32 -21.03 13.19 8.33
C ILE A 32 -19.65 13.45 8.96
N VAL A 33 -19.59 13.59 10.28
CA VAL A 33 -18.32 13.77 11.01
C VAL A 33 -17.43 12.54 10.86
N GLY A 34 -17.98 11.32 10.95
CA GLY A 34 -17.24 10.08 10.73
C GLY A 34 -16.65 10.00 9.31
N TRP A 35 -17.44 10.34 8.29
CA TRP A 35 -17.00 10.43 6.91
C TRP A 35 -15.87 11.47 6.73
N ALA A 36 -16.07 12.69 7.24
CA ALA A 36 -15.09 13.78 7.12
C ALA A 36 -13.78 13.45 7.83
N THR A 37 -13.85 12.84 9.01
CA THR A 37 -12.68 12.45 9.79
C THR A 37 -11.85 11.39 9.07
N ASN A 38 -12.50 10.36 8.50
CA ASN A 38 -11.80 9.33 7.72
C ASN A 38 -11.15 9.93 6.46
N TRP A 39 -11.84 10.83 5.76
CA TRP A 39 -11.28 11.52 4.60
C TRP A 39 -10.03 12.34 4.96
N VAL A 40 -10.08 13.09 6.07
CA VAL A 40 -8.93 13.85 6.58
C VAL A 40 -7.80 12.92 6.99
N ALA A 41 -8.08 11.81 7.67
CA ALA A 41 -7.07 10.85 8.12
C ALA A 41 -6.27 10.26 6.94
N ILE A 42 -6.94 9.92 5.84
CA ILE A 42 -6.26 9.47 4.62
C ILE A 42 -5.39 10.59 4.07
N LYS A 43 -5.92 11.81 3.95
CA LYS A 43 -5.14 12.96 3.44
C LYS A 43 -3.88 13.23 4.28
N LEU A 44 -3.96 13.11 5.61
CA LEU A 44 -2.84 13.27 6.54
C LEU A 44 -1.80 12.15 6.45
N THR A 45 -2.18 10.98 5.94
CA THR A 45 -1.25 9.86 5.72
C THR A 45 -0.27 10.16 4.57
N PHE A 46 -0.73 10.89 3.55
CA PHE A 46 0.07 11.22 2.36
C PHE A 46 0.71 12.60 2.42
N LEU A 47 0.05 13.57 3.05
CA LEU A 47 0.50 14.96 3.07
C LEU A 47 0.91 15.41 4.48
N PRO A 48 1.89 16.33 4.60
CA PRO A 48 2.75 16.88 3.55
C PRO A 48 3.91 15.93 3.17
N LEU A 49 4.42 16.06 1.94
CA LEU A 49 5.56 15.29 1.40
C LEU A 49 6.85 15.51 2.19
N GLU A 50 7.09 16.76 2.58
CA GLU A 50 8.22 17.14 3.42
C GLU A 50 7.73 17.54 4.80
N PHE A 51 8.60 17.40 5.80
CA PHE A 51 8.31 17.83 7.15
C PHE A 51 8.01 19.33 7.16
N ARG A 52 6.79 19.70 7.55
CA ARG A 52 6.40 21.10 7.74
C ARG A 52 6.24 21.39 9.23
N GLY A 53 7.02 22.35 9.72
CA GLY A 53 6.94 22.82 11.10
C GLY A 53 8.25 23.36 11.68
N ILE A 54 8.22 23.71 12.96
CA ILE A 54 9.35 24.18 13.76
C ILE A 54 10.01 22.99 14.44
N ARG A 55 11.23 22.64 14.02
CA ARG A 55 12.05 21.63 14.71
C ARG A 55 12.41 22.15 16.11
N PRO A 56 12.36 21.34 17.19
CA PRO A 56 12.17 19.89 17.22
C PRO A 56 10.78 19.40 17.63
N PHE A 57 9.84 20.27 18.05
CA PHE A 57 8.61 19.82 18.72
C PHE A 57 7.32 19.98 17.90
N LEU A 58 7.28 20.88 16.92
CA LEU A 58 6.03 21.29 16.26
C LEU A 58 6.14 21.16 14.75
N GLY A 59 6.05 19.93 14.24
CA GLY A 59 5.84 19.72 12.82
C GLY A 59 5.22 18.37 12.51
N TRP A 60 4.67 18.27 11.31
CA TRP A 60 3.99 17.08 10.82
C TRP A 60 4.48 16.76 9.41
N GLN A 61 4.57 15.47 9.14
CA GLN A 61 4.82 14.92 7.81
C GLN A 61 3.86 13.74 7.62
N GLY A 62 3.46 13.49 6.37
CA GLY A 62 2.69 12.30 6.06
C GLY A 62 3.42 11.02 6.51
N ILE A 63 2.65 10.01 6.93
CA ILE A 63 3.19 8.73 7.40
C ILE A 63 3.95 8.00 6.29
N ILE A 64 3.45 8.03 5.05
CA ILE A 64 4.12 7.41 3.89
C ILE A 64 5.44 8.13 3.56
N PRO A 65 5.47 9.46 3.33
CA PRO A 65 6.72 10.15 2.97
C PRO A 65 7.73 10.24 4.11
N SER A 66 7.32 10.19 5.38
CA SER A 66 8.24 10.13 6.53
C SER A 66 8.92 8.76 6.67
N LYS A 67 8.32 7.71 6.11
CA LYS A 67 8.83 6.33 6.12
C LYS A 67 9.10 5.82 4.72
N ALA A 68 9.56 6.69 3.83
CA ALA A 68 9.69 6.44 2.39
C ALA A 68 10.47 5.15 2.08
N GLY A 69 11.69 4.96 2.62
CA GLY A 69 12.47 3.74 2.36
C GLY A 69 11.76 2.44 2.75
N LYS A 70 11.08 2.41 3.91
CA LYS A 70 10.31 1.23 4.33
C LYS A 70 9.09 0.99 3.44
N MET A 71 8.37 2.06 3.09
CA MET A 71 7.16 1.96 2.24
C MET A 71 7.51 1.59 0.80
N ALA A 72 8.60 2.15 0.26
CA ALA A 72 9.18 1.78 -1.02
C ALA A 72 9.55 0.29 -1.05
N GLY A 73 10.16 -0.23 0.02
CA GLY A 73 10.45 -1.67 0.17
C GLY A 73 9.21 -2.55 0.06
N ILE A 74 8.11 -2.15 0.73
CA ILE A 74 6.83 -2.88 0.68
C ILE A 74 6.22 -2.82 -0.72
N PHE A 75 6.26 -1.65 -1.36
CA PHE A 75 5.73 -1.47 -2.72
C PHE A 75 6.53 -2.30 -3.73
N ALA A 76 7.86 -2.28 -3.66
CA ALA A 76 8.74 -3.06 -4.52
C ALA A 76 8.49 -4.58 -4.34
N GLU A 77 8.39 -5.05 -3.09
CA GLU A 77 8.11 -6.47 -2.81
C GLU A 77 6.72 -6.89 -3.32
N SER A 78 5.70 -6.03 -3.15
CA SER A 78 4.37 -6.28 -3.71
C SER A 78 4.37 -6.27 -5.25
N THR A 79 5.19 -5.43 -5.87
CA THR A 79 5.28 -5.32 -7.32
C THR A 79 5.95 -6.56 -7.90
N MET A 80 7.06 -7.01 -7.32
CA MET A 80 7.72 -8.26 -7.70
C MET A 80 6.81 -9.47 -7.52
N PHE A 81 6.02 -9.53 -6.45
CA PHE A 81 5.06 -10.63 -6.25
C PHE A 81 3.98 -10.70 -7.34
N ARG A 82 3.60 -9.55 -7.93
CA ARG A 82 2.54 -9.47 -8.96
C ARG A 82 3.08 -9.63 -10.38
N LEU A 83 4.23 -9.03 -10.67
CA LEU A 83 4.82 -9.00 -12.02
C LEU A 83 5.67 -10.24 -12.32
N GLY A 84 6.04 -11.02 -11.30
CA GLY A 84 6.93 -12.17 -11.49
C GLY A 84 8.40 -11.82 -11.32
N THR A 85 9.30 -12.68 -11.80
CA THR A 85 10.73 -12.41 -11.70
C THR A 85 11.20 -11.39 -12.73
N LEU A 86 12.36 -10.76 -12.50
CA LEU A 86 12.92 -9.80 -13.47
C LEU A 86 13.17 -10.46 -14.83
N GLY A 87 13.59 -11.73 -14.84
CA GLY A 87 13.75 -12.53 -16.07
C GLY A 87 12.44 -12.76 -16.81
N GLU A 88 11.31 -12.92 -16.11
CA GLU A 88 9.99 -12.97 -16.75
C GLU A 88 9.64 -11.63 -17.42
N ILE A 89 9.85 -10.51 -16.74
CA ILE A 89 9.61 -9.17 -17.31
C ILE A 89 10.48 -8.95 -18.54
N PHE A 90 11.77 -9.31 -18.47
CA PHE A 90 12.71 -9.18 -19.59
C PHE A 90 12.27 -10.01 -20.80
N ARG A 91 11.84 -11.25 -20.60
CA ARG A 91 11.31 -12.09 -21.68
C ARG A 91 10.04 -11.51 -22.32
N HIS A 92 9.19 -10.84 -21.55
CA HIS A 92 8.03 -10.14 -22.10
C HIS A 92 8.40 -8.92 -22.96
N MET A 93 9.60 -8.35 -22.79
CA MET A 93 10.10 -7.27 -23.63
C MET A 93 10.69 -7.75 -24.97
N ASP A 94 10.72 -9.07 -25.21
CA ASP A 94 11.26 -9.73 -26.40
C ASP A 94 12.75 -9.39 -26.66
N PRO A 95 13.69 -10.24 -26.19
CA PRO A 95 15.12 -10.03 -26.39
C PRO A 95 15.54 -9.90 -27.86
N GLU A 96 14.82 -10.56 -28.78
CA GLU A 96 15.11 -10.47 -30.22
C GLU A 96 14.75 -9.09 -30.76
N VAL A 97 13.60 -8.54 -30.35
CA VAL A 97 13.20 -7.18 -30.73
C VAL A 97 14.21 -6.15 -30.23
N MET A 98 14.70 -6.32 -28.99
CA MET A 98 15.75 -5.44 -28.47
C MET A 98 17.06 -5.59 -29.23
N ALA A 99 17.49 -6.82 -29.54
CA ALA A 99 18.71 -7.08 -30.30
C ALA A 99 18.65 -6.45 -31.71
N ASN A 100 17.52 -6.60 -32.40
CA ASN A 100 17.29 -5.99 -33.70
C ASN A 100 17.33 -4.46 -33.62
N HIS A 101 16.68 -3.86 -32.63
CA HIS A 101 16.69 -2.41 -32.45
C HIS A 101 18.10 -1.87 -32.14
N ILE A 102 18.86 -2.57 -31.30
CA ILE A 102 20.27 -2.23 -31.01
C ILE A 102 21.12 -2.31 -32.28
N THR A 103 20.92 -3.36 -33.08
CA THR A 103 21.62 -3.55 -34.36
C THR A 103 21.33 -2.40 -35.32
N GLU A 104 20.06 -2.06 -35.54
CA GLU A 104 19.64 -0.93 -36.41
C GLU A 104 20.23 0.42 -35.97
N VAL A 105 20.41 0.62 -34.66
CA VAL A 105 20.97 1.87 -34.11
C VAL A 105 22.49 1.93 -34.27
N ILE A 106 23.18 0.79 -34.18
CA ILE A 106 24.64 0.73 -34.21
C ILE A 106 25.18 0.57 -35.64
N GLU A 107 24.50 -0.18 -36.50
CA GLU A 107 24.92 -0.49 -37.88
C GLU A 107 25.37 0.77 -38.68
N PRO A 108 24.64 1.90 -38.68
CA PRO A 108 25.05 3.09 -39.43
C PRO A 108 26.35 3.75 -38.91
N ARG A 109 26.76 3.41 -37.69
CA ARG A 109 27.96 3.96 -37.02
C ARG A 109 29.09 2.94 -36.91
N LEU A 110 28.86 1.70 -37.33
CA LEU A 110 29.76 0.57 -37.09
C LEU A 110 31.12 0.75 -37.75
N ASP A 111 31.18 1.31 -38.97
CA ASP A 111 32.44 1.64 -39.64
C ASP A 111 33.24 2.69 -38.86
N GLY A 112 32.55 3.70 -38.33
CA GLY A 112 33.15 4.77 -37.52
C GLY A 112 33.70 4.23 -36.20
N TYR A 113 32.95 3.36 -35.51
CA TYR A 113 33.44 2.68 -34.30
C TYR A 113 34.61 1.75 -34.60
N THR A 114 34.59 1.05 -35.74
CA THR A 114 35.69 0.18 -36.17
C THR A 114 36.97 0.99 -36.40
N ASP A 115 36.86 2.12 -37.09
CA ASP A 115 37.99 3.03 -37.26
C ASP A 115 38.51 3.54 -35.91
N GLU A 116 37.61 4.00 -35.04
CA GLU A 116 37.97 4.51 -33.71
C GLU A 116 38.73 3.46 -32.89
N ILE A 117 38.21 2.24 -32.79
CA ILE A 117 38.84 1.14 -32.06
C ILE A 117 40.21 0.80 -32.67
N MET A 118 40.34 0.72 -33.99
CA MET A 118 41.61 0.39 -34.64
C MET A 118 42.65 1.51 -34.51
N PHE A 119 42.21 2.76 -34.45
CA PHE A 119 43.07 3.92 -34.23
C PHE A 119 43.54 4.04 -32.78
N TYR A 120 42.65 3.92 -31.80
CA TYR A 120 42.96 4.12 -30.38
C TYR A 120 43.40 2.85 -29.65
N GLY A 121 43.08 1.66 -30.16
CA GLY A 121 43.42 0.35 -29.58
C GLY A 121 44.90 -0.06 -29.72
N GLY A 122 45.80 0.87 -30.03
CA GLY A 122 47.25 0.64 -30.08
C GLY A 122 47.83 0.34 -31.47
N ASN A 123 46.99 0.13 -32.49
CA ASN A 123 47.41 -0.25 -33.84
C ASN A 123 47.19 0.84 -34.91
N GLY A 124 46.99 2.11 -34.52
CA GLY A 124 46.62 3.18 -35.46
C GLY A 124 47.64 3.52 -36.56
N SER A 125 48.93 3.18 -36.39
CA SER A 125 49.93 3.27 -37.46
C SER A 125 49.75 2.15 -38.50
N LEU A 126 49.48 0.93 -38.04
CA LEU A 126 49.19 -0.23 -38.88
C LEU A 126 47.88 -0.02 -39.65
N TRP A 127 46.84 0.47 -38.97
CA TRP A 127 45.54 0.74 -39.58
C TRP A 127 45.64 1.76 -40.72
N ARG A 128 46.45 2.81 -40.56
CA ARG A 128 46.70 3.77 -41.65
C ARG A 128 47.45 3.19 -42.83
N ALA A 129 48.36 2.25 -42.58
CA ALA A 129 49.18 1.62 -43.61
C ALA A 129 48.46 0.51 -44.39
N LEU A 130 47.30 0.02 -43.91
CA LEU A 130 46.56 -1.04 -44.59
C LEU A 130 45.94 -0.59 -45.92
N PRO A 131 46.06 -1.39 -46.99
CA PRO A 131 45.34 -1.17 -48.25
C PRO A 131 43.81 -1.17 -48.05
N SER A 132 43.11 -0.38 -48.87
CA SER A 132 41.63 -0.27 -48.83
C SER A 132 40.92 -1.62 -48.94
N MET A 133 41.48 -2.56 -49.71
CA MET A 133 40.92 -3.91 -49.88
C MET A 133 40.90 -4.71 -48.56
N VAL A 134 41.91 -4.53 -47.71
CA VAL A 134 41.96 -5.21 -46.41
C VAL A 134 40.99 -4.55 -45.44
N LYS A 135 40.92 -3.21 -45.43
CA LYS A 135 39.96 -2.47 -44.60
C LYS A 135 38.52 -2.82 -44.95
N SER A 136 38.20 -2.88 -46.25
CA SER A 136 36.87 -3.28 -46.73
C SER A 136 36.47 -4.68 -46.24
N ARG A 137 37.41 -5.64 -46.22
CA ARG A 137 37.13 -6.97 -45.67
C ARG A 137 36.88 -6.94 -44.17
N ILE A 138 37.58 -6.08 -43.43
CA ILE A 138 37.40 -5.93 -41.99
C ILE A 138 36.03 -5.30 -41.70
N TYR A 139 35.66 -4.21 -42.39
CA TYR A 139 34.33 -3.64 -42.24
C TYR A 139 33.25 -4.68 -42.56
N SER A 140 33.34 -5.36 -43.70
CA SER A 140 32.36 -6.39 -44.06
C SER A 140 32.27 -7.52 -43.03
N GLY A 141 33.40 -8.01 -42.50
CA GLY A 141 33.39 -9.02 -41.44
C GLY A 141 32.72 -8.53 -40.15
N VAL A 142 32.97 -7.27 -39.75
CA VAL A 142 32.32 -6.68 -38.58
C VAL A 142 30.81 -6.51 -38.80
N HIS A 143 30.38 -6.08 -39.98
CA HIS A 143 28.95 -6.01 -40.34
C HIS A 143 28.27 -7.37 -40.35
N GLU A 144 28.96 -8.43 -40.79
CA GLU A 144 28.41 -9.79 -40.81
C GLU A 144 28.29 -10.41 -39.40
N GLU A 145 29.27 -10.17 -38.52
CA GLU A 145 29.30 -10.79 -37.18
C GLU A 145 28.48 -10.02 -36.13
N MET A 146 28.35 -8.70 -36.27
CA MET A 146 27.75 -7.83 -35.26
C MET A 146 26.30 -8.21 -34.88
N PRO A 147 25.37 -8.49 -35.83
CA PRO A 147 24.00 -8.83 -35.48
C PRO A 147 23.90 -10.10 -34.62
N ALA A 148 24.68 -11.13 -34.95
CA ALA A 148 24.73 -12.37 -34.19
C ALA A 148 25.31 -12.16 -32.79
N LEU A 149 26.39 -11.37 -32.68
CA LEU A 149 26.98 -11.02 -31.38
C LEU A 149 26.00 -10.26 -30.48
N VAL A 150 25.25 -9.29 -31.02
CA VAL A 150 24.24 -8.56 -30.24
C VAL A 150 23.12 -9.47 -29.79
N HIS A 151 22.65 -10.36 -30.67
CA HIS A 151 21.63 -11.34 -30.33
C HIS A 151 22.09 -12.25 -29.19
N ASP A 152 23.28 -12.83 -29.30
CA ASP A 152 23.85 -13.72 -28.28
C ASP A 152 24.04 -12.98 -26.95
N LEU A 153 24.52 -11.74 -26.97
CA LEU A 153 24.64 -10.90 -25.79
C LEU A 153 23.28 -10.59 -25.15
N MET A 154 22.25 -10.28 -25.94
CA MET A 154 20.90 -10.03 -25.39
C MET A 154 20.27 -11.30 -24.81
N HIS A 155 20.55 -12.46 -25.40
CA HIS A 155 20.11 -13.73 -24.83
C HIS A 155 20.84 -14.03 -23.52
N GLU A 156 22.16 -13.83 -23.46
CA GLU A 156 22.95 -14.03 -22.24
C GLU A 156 22.51 -13.06 -21.13
N VAL A 157 22.28 -11.80 -21.45
CA VAL A 157 21.72 -10.81 -20.52
C VAL A 157 20.37 -11.28 -19.99
N GLY A 158 19.49 -11.83 -20.85
CA GLY A 158 18.19 -12.34 -20.42
C GLY A 158 18.27 -13.52 -19.45
N GLU A 159 19.19 -14.46 -19.69
CA GLU A 159 19.42 -15.61 -18.82
C GLU A 159 20.05 -15.21 -17.47
N GLN A 160 20.89 -14.17 -17.45
CA GLN A 160 21.63 -13.73 -16.27
C GLN A 160 21.08 -12.44 -15.64
N ILE A 161 19.92 -11.93 -16.07
CA ILE A 161 19.43 -10.59 -15.68
C ILE A 161 19.25 -10.45 -14.16
N GLU A 162 18.89 -11.55 -13.49
CA GLU A 162 18.70 -11.58 -12.03
C GLU A 162 20.01 -11.44 -11.25
N ASP A 163 21.13 -11.88 -11.83
CA ASP A 163 22.47 -11.72 -11.24
C ASP A 163 23.09 -10.36 -11.60
N LEU A 164 22.73 -9.81 -12.76
CA LEU A 164 23.22 -8.52 -13.24
C LEU A 164 22.53 -7.32 -12.57
N VAL A 165 21.25 -7.45 -12.21
CA VAL A 165 20.42 -6.32 -11.75
C VAL A 165 19.61 -6.66 -10.50
N ASP A 166 19.93 -5.97 -9.39
CA ASP A 166 19.07 -5.97 -8.19
C ASP A 166 17.87 -5.02 -8.39
N PHE A 167 16.82 -5.55 -9.01
CA PHE A 167 15.59 -4.80 -9.28
C PHE A 167 14.93 -4.26 -8.01
N LYS A 168 14.94 -5.02 -6.92
CA LYS A 168 14.36 -4.60 -5.65
C LYS A 168 15.08 -3.36 -5.14
N HIS A 169 16.40 -3.41 -5.07
CA HIS A 169 17.21 -2.30 -4.60
C HIS A 169 17.03 -1.06 -5.49
N MET A 170 16.98 -1.25 -6.81
CA MET A 170 16.75 -0.17 -7.78
C MET A 170 15.39 0.53 -7.54
N LEU A 171 14.31 -0.24 -7.43
CA LEU A 171 12.97 0.31 -7.16
C LEU A 171 12.92 1.04 -5.80
N VAL A 172 13.52 0.46 -4.76
CA VAL A 172 13.54 1.10 -3.44
C VAL A 172 14.29 2.43 -3.50
N THR A 173 15.45 2.46 -4.14
CA THR A 173 16.27 3.68 -4.27
C THR A 173 15.54 4.76 -5.05
N LEU A 174 14.88 4.40 -6.17
CA LEU A 174 14.10 5.32 -6.98
C LEU A 174 12.94 5.93 -6.20
N LEU A 175 12.16 5.10 -5.51
CA LEU A 175 10.98 5.52 -4.76
C LEU A 175 11.31 6.25 -3.46
N GLU A 176 12.45 5.96 -2.84
CA GLU A 176 12.93 6.71 -1.68
C GLU A 176 13.43 8.10 -2.08
N GLY A 177 14.07 8.20 -3.25
CA GLY A 177 14.51 9.47 -3.84
C GLY A 177 13.33 10.35 -4.28
N ASP A 178 12.25 9.75 -4.80
CA ASP A 178 11.05 10.45 -5.25
C ASP A 178 9.82 10.11 -4.41
N LYS A 179 9.63 10.87 -3.33
CA LYS A 179 8.48 10.76 -2.43
C LYS A 179 7.14 11.08 -3.10
N ASP A 180 7.14 11.89 -4.16
CA ASP A 180 5.91 12.21 -4.89
C ASP A 180 5.46 11.00 -5.71
N LEU A 181 6.38 10.37 -6.44
CA LEU A 181 6.14 9.12 -7.15
C LEU A 181 5.66 8.02 -6.20
N LEU A 182 6.34 7.83 -5.06
CA LEU A 182 5.93 6.87 -4.03
C LEU A 182 4.49 7.12 -3.57
N ASN A 183 4.16 8.37 -3.24
CA ASN A 183 2.80 8.72 -2.81
C ASN A 183 1.76 8.47 -3.91
N ARG A 184 2.05 8.85 -5.15
CA ARG A 184 1.16 8.64 -6.29
C ARG A 184 0.88 7.16 -6.51
N LEU A 185 1.92 6.33 -6.53
CA LEU A 185 1.80 4.89 -6.70
C LEU A 185 0.99 4.24 -5.57
N PHE A 186 1.20 4.66 -4.31
CA PHE A 186 0.39 4.18 -3.20
C PHE A 186 -1.08 4.62 -3.31
N LEU A 187 -1.35 5.87 -3.70
CA LEU A 187 -2.69 6.39 -3.90
C LEU A 187 -3.44 5.65 -5.02
N GLU A 188 -2.78 5.42 -6.15
CA GLU A 188 -3.34 4.67 -7.28
C GLU A 188 -3.58 3.20 -6.91
N SER A 189 -2.64 2.57 -6.20
CA SER A 189 -2.77 1.15 -5.81
C SER A 189 -3.84 0.89 -4.74
N GLY A 190 -4.23 1.91 -3.96
CA GLY A 190 -5.16 1.79 -2.84
C GLY A 190 -6.45 2.59 -3.00
N GLU A 191 -6.73 3.12 -4.19
CA GLU A 191 -7.82 4.10 -4.39
C GLU A 191 -9.19 3.55 -3.94
N GLU A 192 -9.49 2.29 -4.30
CA GLU A 192 -10.76 1.65 -3.97
C GLU A 192 -10.87 1.33 -2.47
N GLU A 193 -9.78 0.90 -1.84
CA GLU A 193 -9.69 0.67 -0.41
C GLU A 193 -9.87 1.97 0.38
N PHE A 194 -9.25 3.07 -0.07
CA PHE A 194 -9.42 4.39 0.52
C PHE A 194 -10.85 4.91 0.41
N LYS A 195 -11.47 4.79 -0.76
CA LYS A 195 -12.90 5.12 -0.95
C LYS A 195 -13.79 4.30 -0.02
N PHE A 196 -13.50 3.01 0.15
CA PHE A 196 -14.24 2.15 1.06
C PHE A 196 -14.09 2.56 2.54
N ILE A 197 -12.88 2.92 2.98
CA ILE A 197 -12.64 3.43 4.35
C ILE A 197 -13.42 4.74 4.59
N VAL A 198 -13.42 5.64 3.61
CA VAL A 198 -14.15 6.91 3.72
C VAL A 198 -15.66 6.67 3.74
N ARG A 199 -16.19 5.83 2.83
CA ARG A 199 -17.63 5.50 2.78
C ARG A 199 -18.10 4.75 4.02
N SER A 200 -17.33 3.79 4.50
CA SER A 200 -17.66 3.04 5.73
C SER A 200 -17.69 3.94 6.97
N GLY A 201 -16.90 5.02 7.00
CA GLY A 201 -16.95 6.04 8.04
C GLY A 201 -18.33 6.67 8.22
N LEU A 202 -19.09 6.85 7.13
CA LEU A 202 -20.47 7.34 7.19
C LEU A 202 -21.39 6.35 7.91
N TYR A 203 -21.31 5.06 7.54
CA TYR A 203 -22.16 4.01 8.10
C TYR A 203 -21.86 3.78 9.58
N PHE A 204 -20.58 3.69 9.96
CA PHE A 204 -20.20 3.53 11.37
C PHE A 204 -20.56 4.78 12.18
N GLY A 205 -20.28 5.97 11.67
CA GLY A 205 -20.66 7.23 12.33
C GLY A 205 -22.17 7.32 12.57
N PHE A 206 -22.98 6.88 11.61
CA PHE A 206 -24.43 6.83 11.75
C PHE A 206 -24.90 5.83 12.82
N ILE A 207 -24.39 4.59 12.80
CA ILE A 207 -24.72 3.55 13.79
C ILE A 207 -24.33 4.00 15.20
N PHE A 208 -23.12 4.55 15.35
CA PHE A 208 -22.68 5.09 16.62
C PHE A 208 -23.51 6.28 17.07
N GLY A 209 -23.93 7.13 16.14
CA GLY A 209 -24.85 8.23 16.40
C GLY A 209 -26.23 7.76 16.89
N LEU A 210 -26.74 6.62 16.39
CA LEU A 210 -27.97 6.00 16.92
C LEU A 210 -27.80 5.50 18.34
N VAL A 211 -26.65 4.87 18.65
CA VAL A 211 -26.32 4.44 20.02
C VAL A 211 -26.18 5.66 20.94
N GLN A 212 -25.53 6.73 20.48
CA GLN A 212 -25.42 7.98 21.21
C GLN A 212 -26.80 8.60 21.48
N LEU A 213 -27.70 8.59 20.48
CA LEU A 213 -29.08 9.06 20.65
C LEU A 213 -29.83 8.24 21.70
N ALA A 214 -29.74 6.90 21.64
CA ALA A 214 -30.36 6.03 22.62
C ALA A 214 -29.88 6.35 24.04
N VAL A 215 -28.57 6.51 24.23
CA VAL A 215 -27.99 6.84 25.54
C VAL A 215 -28.42 8.23 26.02
N TRP A 216 -28.50 9.21 25.11
CA TRP A 216 -28.95 10.57 25.42
C TRP A 216 -30.41 10.61 25.94
N ILE A 217 -31.27 9.71 25.46
CA ILE A 217 -32.65 9.59 25.95
C ILE A 217 -32.67 9.15 27.42
N PHE A 218 -31.80 8.23 27.82
CA PHE A 218 -31.74 7.72 29.20
C PHE A 218 -30.92 8.62 30.15
N TYR A 219 -29.90 9.31 29.65
CA TYR A 219 -28.96 10.08 30.48
C TYR A 219 -28.50 11.37 29.80
N LYS A 220 -29.10 12.51 30.20
CA LYS A 220 -28.84 13.84 29.64
C LYS A 220 -27.66 14.56 30.33
N GLY A 221 -26.49 13.92 30.37
CA GLY A 221 -25.27 14.52 30.91
C GLY A 221 -24.52 15.35 29.87
N TRP A 222 -24.04 16.55 30.24
CA TRP A 222 -23.24 17.40 29.34
C TRP A 222 -21.92 16.73 28.89
N TRP A 223 -21.36 15.83 29.71
CA TRP A 223 -20.16 15.06 29.41
C TRP A 223 -20.39 13.90 28.43
N VAL A 224 -21.65 13.50 28.20
CA VAL A 224 -22.00 12.39 27.32
C VAL A 224 -21.61 12.72 25.88
N LEU A 225 -21.79 13.97 25.44
CA LEU A 225 -21.42 14.39 24.09
C LEU A 225 -19.89 14.34 23.84
N PRO A 226 -19.02 14.93 24.68
CA PRO A 226 -17.57 14.76 24.57
C PRO A 226 -17.11 13.31 24.68
N PHE A 227 -17.66 12.55 25.62
CA PHE A 227 -17.27 11.16 25.85
C PHE A 227 -17.65 10.27 24.67
N PHE A 228 -18.88 10.36 24.18
CA PHE A 228 -19.31 9.61 22.99
C PHE A 228 -18.58 10.10 21.74
N GLY A 229 -18.34 11.40 21.56
CA GLY A 229 -17.52 11.89 20.46
C GLY A 229 -16.11 11.25 20.46
N GLY A 230 -15.46 11.18 21.61
CA GLY A 230 -14.17 10.52 21.78
C GLY A 230 -14.23 8.99 21.58
N LEU A 231 -15.23 8.33 22.15
CA LEU A 231 -15.44 6.88 22.03
C LEU A 231 -15.73 6.47 20.59
N VAL A 232 -16.56 7.24 19.88
CA VAL A 232 -16.92 7.00 18.48
C VAL A 232 -15.72 7.27 17.58
N GLY A 233 -14.95 8.33 17.83
CA GLY A 233 -13.69 8.57 17.11
C GLY A 233 -12.69 7.42 17.31
N TYR A 234 -12.49 6.98 18.55
CA TYR A 234 -11.62 5.85 18.88
C TYR A 234 -12.11 4.53 18.24
N ALA A 235 -13.40 4.22 18.38
CA ALA A 235 -13.99 2.99 17.86
C ALA A 235 -14.01 2.97 16.33
N THR A 236 -14.32 4.08 15.68
CA THR A 236 -14.30 4.19 14.21
C THR A 236 -12.88 4.03 13.68
N ASN A 237 -11.89 4.64 14.33
CA ASN A 237 -10.49 4.46 13.95
C ASN A 237 -10.01 3.01 14.20
N TRP A 238 -10.43 2.40 15.32
CA TRP A 238 -10.13 1.00 15.63
C TRP A 238 -10.75 0.03 14.60
N ILE A 239 -12.01 0.26 14.24
CA ILE A 239 -12.72 -0.52 13.21
C ILE A 239 -12.09 -0.31 11.84
N ALA A 240 -11.73 0.92 11.46
CA ALA A 240 -11.07 1.21 10.19
C ALA A 240 -9.77 0.41 10.06
N ILE A 241 -8.93 0.38 11.10
CA ILE A 241 -7.71 -0.44 11.15
C ILE A 241 -8.05 -1.93 11.02
N ASN A 242 -9.00 -2.43 11.80
CA ASN A 242 -9.38 -3.84 11.77
C ASN A 242 -10.00 -4.27 10.42
N LEU A 243 -10.68 -3.34 9.74
CA LEU A 243 -11.30 -3.53 8.44
C LEU A 243 -10.26 -3.51 7.30
N ILE A 244 -9.23 -2.66 7.39
CA ILE A 244 -8.04 -2.68 6.51
C ILE A 244 -7.30 -4.01 6.62
N PHE A 245 -7.26 -4.63 7.80
CA PHE A 245 -6.47 -5.85 8.06
C PHE A 245 -7.27 -7.17 8.03
N ARG A 246 -8.59 -7.14 7.81
CA ARG A 246 -9.36 -8.36 7.54
C ARG A 246 -9.49 -8.54 6.02
N PRO A 247 -8.84 -9.55 5.42
CA PRO A 247 -9.20 -9.97 4.08
C PRO A 247 -10.61 -10.58 4.19
N LEU A 248 -11.64 -9.78 3.94
CA LEU A 248 -12.98 -10.27 3.73
C LEU A 248 -12.97 -10.93 2.36
N HIS A 249 -12.57 -12.21 2.32
CA HIS A 249 -13.05 -13.12 1.31
C HIS A 249 -14.55 -12.81 1.10
N PRO A 250 -15.03 -12.59 -0.15
CA PRO A 250 -16.43 -12.32 -0.40
C PRO A 250 -17.24 -13.58 -0.02
N LYS A 251 -17.65 -13.68 1.24
CA LYS A 251 -18.57 -14.73 1.68
C LYS A 251 -19.97 -14.24 1.32
N ARG A 252 -20.58 -14.93 0.35
CA ARG A 252 -22.03 -14.92 0.15
C ARG A 252 -22.66 -15.21 1.51
N ILE A 253 -23.42 -14.25 2.02
CA ILE A 253 -24.10 -14.37 3.32
C ILE A 253 -25.22 -15.39 3.13
N ASP A 254 -24.99 -16.62 3.61
CA ASP A 254 -26.06 -17.59 3.84
C ASP A 254 -26.36 -17.63 5.34
N LEU A 255 -27.66 -17.58 5.67
CA LEU A 255 -28.21 -17.32 7.01
C LEU A 255 -27.80 -18.38 8.06
N GLN A 256 -27.24 -19.52 7.63
CA GLN A 256 -26.81 -20.61 8.50
C GLN A 256 -25.44 -20.36 9.19
N SER A 257 -24.68 -19.34 8.78
CA SER A 257 -23.33 -19.06 9.33
C SER A 257 -23.32 -18.29 10.66
N LEU A 258 -24.46 -17.80 11.14
CA LEU A 258 -24.56 -16.97 12.35
C LEU A 258 -24.38 -17.74 13.68
N ASN A 259 -24.61 -19.06 13.70
CA ASN A 259 -24.47 -19.86 14.92
C ASN A 259 -23.01 -20.27 15.24
N ALA A 260 -22.07 -20.12 14.30
CA ALA A 260 -20.67 -20.48 14.51
C ALA A 260 -19.81 -19.32 15.07
N VAL A 261 -20.34 -18.09 15.09
CA VAL A 261 -19.59 -16.88 15.44
C VAL A 261 -19.47 -16.68 16.97
N SER A 262 -20.33 -17.31 17.77
CA SER A 262 -20.36 -17.15 19.23
C SER A 262 -19.21 -17.86 19.97
N HIS A 263 -18.63 -18.92 19.40
CA HIS A 263 -17.69 -19.79 20.11
C HIS A 263 -16.19 -19.54 19.80
N LEU A 264 -15.87 -18.83 18.71
CA LEU A 264 -14.48 -18.60 18.29
C LEU A 264 -13.87 -17.28 18.79
N SER A 265 -14.68 -16.31 19.22
CA SER A 265 -14.20 -14.96 19.54
C SER A 265 -13.35 -14.85 20.82
N ILE A 266 -13.46 -15.81 21.76
CA ILE A 266 -12.81 -15.71 23.08
C ILE A 266 -11.49 -16.50 23.12
N ALA A 267 -11.38 -17.60 22.38
CA ALA A 267 -10.17 -18.44 22.37
C ALA A 267 -8.99 -17.79 21.63
N ASP A 268 -9.25 -17.02 20.57
CA ASP A 268 -8.22 -16.33 19.78
C ASP A 268 -7.60 -15.12 20.49
N PHE A 269 -8.30 -14.52 21.46
CA PHE A 269 -7.76 -13.41 22.26
C PHE A 269 -6.69 -13.85 23.26
N ARG A 270 -6.70 -15.12 23.70
CA ARG A 270 -5.73 -15.64 24.68
C ARG A 270 -4.37 -16.00 24.06
N SER A 271 -4.33 -16.29 22.75
CA SER A 271 -3.12 -16.67 22.02
C SER A 271 -2.27 -15.50 21.52
N LEU A 272 -2.79 -14.27 21.57
CA LEU A 272 -2.13 -13.06 21.07
C LEU A 272 -1.28 -12.30 22.12
N GLY A 273 -1.29 -12.69 23.39
CA GLY A 273 -0.36 -12.17 24.40
C GLY A 273 -0.44 -10.66 24.69
N ILE A 274 -1.53 -9.97 24.34
CA ILE A 274 -1.72 -8.52 24.57
C ILE A 274 -2.54 -8.25 25.85
N VAL A 275 -2.38 -9.08 26.88
CA VAL A 275 -2.78 -8.75 28.26
C VAL A 275 -1.75 -9.36 29.20
N SER A 276 -0.61 -8.69 29.39
CA SER A 276 0.33 -9.05 30.47
C SER A 276 1.17 -7.87 30.95
N LYS A 277 0.50 -6.89 31.57
CA LYS A 277 1.09 -6.14 32.69
C LYS A 277 0.04 -5.85 33.76
N LEU A 278 -0.19 -6.86 34.60
CA LEU A 278 -0.29 -6.77 36.07
C LEU A 278 0.25 -8.14 36.60
N PRO A 279 0.76 -8.21 37.85
CA PRO A 279 2.06 -8.79 38.17
C PRO A 279 2.11 -10.33 38.36
N LEU A 280 3.31 -10.88 38.08
CA LEU A 280 3.98 -12.07 38.65
C LEU A 280 3.20 -13.39 38.80
N ALA A 281 3.59 -14.42 38.02
CA ALA A 281 4.23 -15.66 38.50
C ALA A 281 3.96 -16.89 37.59
N PHE A 282 5.04 -17.59 37.26
CA PHE A 282 5.17 -19.05 37.11
C PHE A 282 4.69 -19.81 35.84
N ILE A 283 5.67 -20.51 35.26
CA ILE A 283 5.67 -21.80 34.52
C ILE A 283 5.17 -21.77 33.06
N SER A 284 6.06 -21.76 32.07
CA SER A 284 6.86 -22.86 31.47
C SER A 284 6.18 -23.58 30.30
N ALA A 285 6.93 -23.62 29.19
CA ALA A 285 7.05 -24.72 28.24
C ALA A 285 5.80 -25.15 27.43
N ASN A 286 5.86 -24.94 26.11
CA ASN A 286 6.29 -25.97 25.15
C ASN A 286 5.49 -25.91 23.82
N ARG A 287 6.27 -25.85 22.73
CA ARG A 287 6.10 -26.47 21.41
C ARG A 287 4.80 -26.33 20.59
N ALA A 288 5.02 -25.67 19.44
CA ALA A 288 5.08 -26.25 18.08
C ALA A 288 3.85 -26.22 17.15
N ASN A 289 4.22 -25.98 15.88
CA ASN A 289 3.56 -26.34 14.61
C ASN A 289 2.32 -25.53 14.22
N SER A 290 2.03 -25.23 12.95
CA SER A 290 2.76 -25.11 11.68
C SER A 290 1.75 -24.60 10.62
N SER A 291 2.26 -23.98 9.56
CA SER A 291 1.58 -23.81 8.26
C SER A 291 0.32 -22.92 8.19
N THR A 292 0.52 -21.62 7.95
CA THR A 292 -0.04 -20.90 6.77
C THR A 292 0.66 -19.53 6.68
N ARG A 293 1.78 -19.50 5.95
CA ARG A 293 2.66 -18.34 5.80
C ARG A 293 2.63 -17.84 4.35
N THR A 294 1.68 -16.98 4.00
CA THR A 294 1.89 -16.08 2.85
C THR A 294 1.17 -14.73 2.98
N PHE A 295 0.04 -14.64 3.70
CA PHE A 295 -0.71 -13.36 3.78
C PHE A 295 -0.69 -12.67 5.16
N VAL A 296 -0.17 -13.34 6.20
CA VAL A 296 -0.13 -12.85 7.60
C VAL A 296 1.04 -11.86 7.84
N ARG A 297 1.91 -11.65 6.85
CA ARG A 297 3.08 -10.76 6.98
C ARG A 297 2.77 -9.27 6.76
N PHE A 298 1.72 -8.94 6.01
CA PHE A 298 1.31 -7.55 5.77
C PHE A 298 0.77 -6.86 7.04
N SER A 299 0.08 -7.59 7.93
CA SER A 299 -0.49 -7.01 9.17
C SER A 299 0.48 -7.00 10.36
N ARG A 300 1.37 -7.99 10.47
CA ARG A 300 2.38 -8.03 11.55
C ARG A 300 3.46 -6.95 11.40
N LEU A 301 3.73 -6.46 10.19
CA LEU A 301 4.75 -5.42 9.97
C LEU A 301 4.28 -4.00 10.30
N ALA A 302 2.96 -3.75 10.31
CA ALA A 302 2.37 -2.49 10.76
C ALA A 302 2.39 -2.36 12.28
N LEU A 303 2.23 -3.47 13.02
CA LEU A 303 2.36 -3.51 14.49
C LEU A 303 3.81 -3.55 15.00
N ALA A 304 4.77 -3.95 14.16
CA ALA A 304 6.20 -3.89 14.48
C ALA A 304 6.79 -2.46 14.41
N VAL A 305 6.00 -1.46 13.98
CA VAL A 305 6.42 -0.04 13.88
C VAL A 305 6.37 0.71 15.22
N ASN A 306 5.91 0.06 16.31
CA ASN A 306 5.89 0.66 17.66
C ASN A 306 6.98 0.10 18.60
N LYS A 307 8.02 -0.54 18.06
CA LYS A 307 9.23 -0.95 18.79
C LYS A 307 10.48 -0.78 17.92
N SER A 308 10.82 0.47 17.65
CA SER A 308 12.19 0.97 17.43
C SER A 308 12.15 2.48 17.53
#